data_AF-A0A538R020-F1
#
_entry.id   AF-A0A538R020-F1
#
_cell.length_a   1.000
_cell.length_b   1.000
_cell.length_c   1.000
_cell.angle_alpha   90.00
_cell.angle_beta   90.00
_cell.angle_gamma   90.00
#
_symmetry.space_group_name_H-M   'P 1'
#
loop_
_entity.id
_entity.type
_entity.pdbx_description
1 polymer ?
#
loop_
_entity_poly.entity_id
_entity_poly.type
_entity_poly.pdbx_seq_one_letter_code
_entity_poly.pdbx_strand_id
1 'polypeptide(L)' 'MRSVADEVKAAQRRALAALSPAERVRLALRLGARDLESFRLAHDPPLGAEDAARVLRRRRQQGRRASRCLQESIG' A
#
# COMPACT_ATOMS: atom_id res chain seq x y z
N MET A 1 4.38 17.56 -25.35
CA MET A 1 3.15 17.93 -24.61
C MET A 1 3.10 17.06 -23.35
N ARG A 2 3.13 17.65 -22.14
CA ARG A 2 2.99 16.86 -20.90
C ARG A 2 1.52 16.53 -20.69
N SER A 3 1.23 15.30 -20.26
CA SER A 3 -0.14 14.89 -19.94
C SER A 3 -0.57 15.50 -18.60
N VAL A 4 -1.86 15.77 -18.42
CA VAL A 4 -2.46 16.12 -17.12
C VAL A 4 -2.05 15.11 -16.04
N ALA A 5 -1.95 13.82 -16.40
CA ALA A 5 -1.50 12.78 -15.48
C ALA A 5 -0.06 13.00 -14.98
N ASP A 6 0.83 13.53 -15.82
CA ASP A 6 2.22 13.82 -15.44
C ASP A 6 2.29 15.04 -14.52
N GLU A 7 1.46 16.04 -14.77
CA GLU A 7 1.35 17.24 -13.92
C GLU A 7 0.85 16.88 -12.52
N VAL A 8 -0.17 16.03 -12.42
CA VAL A 8 -0.68 15.52 -11.14
C VAL A 8 0.40 14.74 -10.40
N LYS A 9 1.12 13.84 -11.08
CA LYS A 9 2.24 13.10 -10.46
C LYS A 9 3.34 14.04 -9.97
N ALA A 10 3.70 15.05 -10.76
CA ALA A 10 4.72 16.03 -10.38
C ALA A 10 4.29 16.87 -9.17
N ALA A 11 3.02 17.29 -9.11
CA ALA A 11 2.45 17.99 -7.96
C ALA A 11 2.48 17.12 -6.69
N GLN A 12 2.05 15.86 -6.79
CA GLN A 12 2.10 14.92 -5.67
C GLN A 12 3.51 14.69 -5.15
N ARG A 13 4.50 14.54 -6.04
CA ARG A 13 5.91 14.39 -5.63
C ARG A 13 6.41 15.61 -4.87
N ARG A 14 6.09 16.82 -5.34
CA ARG A 14 6.45 18.07 -4.64
C ARG A 14 5.80 18.15 -3.27
N ALA A 15 4.51 17.81 -3.16
CA ALA A 15 3.81 17.79 -1.88
C ALA A 15 4.44 16.80 -0.89
N LEU A 16 4.79 15.58 -1.35
CA LEU A 16 5.45 14.58 -0.51
C LEU A 16 6.87 14.98 -0.10
N ALA A 17 7.61 15.68 -0.97
CA ALA A 17 8.97 16.15 -0.68
C ALA A 17 8.99 17.24 0.40
N ALA A 18 7.92 18.03 0.52
CA ALA A 18 7.78 19.05 1.55
C ALA A 18 7.48 18.48 2.95
N LEU A 19 7.13 17.19 3.06
CA LEU A 19 6.83 16.55 4.33
C LEU A 19 8.10 16.07 5.04
N SER A 20 8.14 16.29 6.35
CA SER A 20 9.10 15.63 7.24
C SER A 20 8.96 14.10 7.19
N PRO A 21 9.99 13.35 7.62
CA PRO A 21 9.89 11.89 7.73
C PRO A 21 8.70 11.43 8.58
N ALA A 22 8.45 12.09 9.72
CA ALA A 22 7.35 11.76 10.61
C ALA A 22 5.97 11.98 9.94
N GLU A 23 5.81 13.08 9.21
CA GLU A 23 4.56 13.36 8.48
C GLU A 23 4.32 12.38 7.34
N ARG A 24 5.39 11.94 6.64
CA ARG A 24 5.27 10.90 5.62
C ARG A 24 4.78 9.58 6.21
N VAL A 25 5.31 9.18 7.37
CA VAL A 25 4.84 7.97 8.07
C VAL A 25 3.38 8.12 8.48
N ARG A 26 2.98 9.25 9.09
CA ARG A 26 1.58 9.49 9.46
C ARG A 26 0.64 9.47 8.24
N LEU A 27 1.05 10.07 7.13
CA LEU A 27 0.29 10.06 5.89
C LEU A 27 0.14 8.63 5.35
N ALA A 28 1.22 7.85 5.31
CA ALA A 28 1.20 6.46 4.84
C ALA A 28 0.26 5.59 5.68
N LEU A 29 0.26 5.75 7.01
CA LEU A 29 -0.66 5.03 7.90
C LEU A 29 -2.12 5.41 7.64
N ARG A 30 -2.44 6.71 7.49
CA ARG A 30 -3.80 7.17 7.17
C ARG A 30 -4.29 6.64 5.83
N LEU A 31 -3.46 6.69 4.80
CA LEU A 31 -3.80 6.16 3.48
C LEU A 31 -4.01 4.64 3.56
N GLY A 32 -3.13 3.93 4.27
CA GLY A 32 -3.27 2.49 4.49
C GLY A 32 -4.58 2.11 5.19
N ALA A 33 -5.00 2.86 6.22
CA ALA A 33 -6.27 2.65 6.90
C ALA A 33 -7.47 2.88 5.98
N ARG A 34 -7.45 3.97 5.19
CA ARG A 34 -8.51 4.28 4.21
C ARG A 34 -8.62 3.21 3.13
N ASP A 35 -7.48 2.77 2.61
CA ASP A 35 -7.45 1.76 1.54
C ASP A 35 -7.89 0.39 2.08
N LEU A 36 -7.56 0.05 3.33
CA LEU A 36 -8.06 -1.17 3.99
C LEU A 36 -9.59 -1.13 4.16
N GLU A 37 -10.15 0.00 4.56
CA GLU A 37 -11.61 0.17 4.68
C GLU A 37 -12.30 0.05 3.31
N SER A 38 -11.72 0.66 2.28
CA SER A 38 -12.23 0.53 0.91
C SER A 38 -12.19 -0.93 0.44
N PHE A 39 -11.11 -1.64 0.73
CA PHE A 39 -10.99 -3.08 0.45
C PHE A 39 -12.07 -3.88 1.18
N ARG A 40 -12.29 -3.60 2.47
CA ARG A 40 -13.29 -4.26 3.30
C ARG A 40 -14.70 -4.14 2.72
N LEU A 41 -15.07 -2.92 2.32
CA LEU A 41 -16.39 -2.60 1.75
C LEU A 41 -16.59 -3.11 0.32
N ALA A 42 -15.52 -3.40 -0.42
CA ALA A 42 -15.61 -3.95 -1.77
C ALA A 42 -15.99 -5.44 -1.80
N HIS A 43 -16.03 -6.11 -0.65
CA HIS A 43 -16.51 -7.49 -0.53
C HIS A 43 -18.02 -7.54 -0.25
N ASP A 44 -18.66 -8.62 -0.68
CA ASP A 44 -20.07 -8.89 -0.41
C ASP A 44 -20.25 -10.29 0.22
N PRO A 45 -20.65 -10.38 1.51
CA PRO A 45 -20.81 -9.28 2.46
C PRO A 45 -19.47 -8.61 2.83
N PRO A 46 -19.46 -7.37 3.35
CA PRO A 46 -18.24 -6.69 3.77
C PRO A 46 -17.45 -7.52 4.78
N LEU A 47 -16.13 -7.57 4.63
CA LEU A 47 -15.27 -8.32 5.55
C LEU A 47 -15.21 -7.65 6.94
N GLY A 48 -14.79 -8.42 7.95
CA GLY A 48 -14.27 -7.86 9.20
C GLY A 48 -12.92 -7.17 8.98
N ALA A 49 -12.57 -6.22 9.84
CA ALA A 49 -11.31 -5.46 9.69
C ALA A 49 -10.06 -6.35 9.75
N GLU A 50 -10.02 -7.32 10.67
CA GLU A 50 -8.90 -8.27 10.80
C GLU A 50 -8.82 -9.21 9.60
N ASP A 51 -9.97 -9.69 9.12
CA ASP A 51 -10.06 -10.56 7.95
C ASP A 51 -9.59 -9.86 6.68
N ALA A 52 -10.05 -8.63 6.46
CA ALA A 52 -9.61 -7.78 5.36
C ALA A 52 -8.08 -7.61 5.39
N ALA A 53 -7.50 -7.31 6.56
CA ALA A 53 -6.06 -7.14 6.71
C ALA A 53 -5.29 -8.44 6.42
N ARG A 54 -5.80 -9.57 6.90
CA ARG A 54 -5.22 -10.91 6.68
C ARG A 54 -5.25 -11.31 5.21
N VAL A 55 -6.39 -11.15 4.54
CA VAL A 55 -6.56 -11.45 3.11
C VAL A 55 -5.65 -10.57 2.26
N LEU A 56 -5.65 -9.26 2.50
CA LEU A 56 -4.82 -8.31 1.76
C LEU A 56 -3.33 -8.62 1.93
N ARG A 57 -2.90 -8.96 3.15
CA ARG A 57 -1.52 -9.38 3.43
C ARG A 57 -1.15 -10.64 2.64
N ARG A 58 -2.04 -11.65 2.62
CA ARG A 58 -1.82 -12.89 1.85
C ARG A 58 -1.73 -12.61 0.35
N ARG A 59 -2.62 -11.78 -0.20
CA ARG A 59 -2.58 -11.37 -1.61
C ARG A 59 -1.28 -10.65 -1.98
N ARG A 60 -0.77 -9.77 -1.11
CA ARG A 60 0.54 -9.12 -1.32
C ARG A 60 1.73 -10.08 -1.27
N GLN A 61 1.58 -11.23 -0.60
CA GLN A 61 2.61 -12.27 -0.58
C GLN A 61 2.56 -13.18 -1.80
N GLN A 62 1.38 -13.33 -2.43
CA GLN A 62 1.24 -14.08 -3.67
C GLN A 62 2.08 -13.42 -4.78
N GLY A 63 3.06 -14.14 -5.29
CA GLY A 63 3.99 -13.63 -6.30
C GLY A 63 5.27 -12.97 -5.75
N ARG A 64 5.44 -12.86 -4.42
CA ARG A 64 6.75 -12.46 -3.88
C ARG A 64 7.75 -13.60 -4.09
N ARG A 65 8.86 -13.28 -4.76
CA ARG A 65 10.00 -14.19 -4.84
C ARG A 65 10.73 -14.19 -3.49
N ALA A 66 11.01 -15.37 -2.95
CA ALA A 66 11.83 -15.52 -1.77
C ALA A 66 13.20 -14.84 -1.99
N SER A 67 13.71 -14.14 -0.97
CA SER A 67 15.06 -13.59 -1.05
C SER A 67 16.08 -14.72 -1.14
N ARG A 68 17.25 -14.45 -1.72
CA ARG A 68 18.32 -15.45 -1.86
C ARG A 68 18.69 -16.12 -0.53
N CYS A 69 18.78 -15.33 0.54
CA CYS A 69 19.01 -15.83 1.91
C CYS A 69 17.91 -16.80 2.39
N LEU A 70 16.63 -16.52 2.11
CA LEU A 70 15.53 -17.42 2.47
C LEU A 70 15.53 -18.68 1.58
N GLN A 71 15.94 -18.56 0.32
CA GLN A 71 16.10 -19.72 -0.57
C GLN A 71 17.22 -20.65 -0.08
N GLU A 72 18.32 -20.09 0.41
CA GLU A 72 19.46 -20.83 0.98
C GLU A 72 19.16 -21.43 2.37
N SER A 73 18.15 -20.92 3.10
CA SER A 73 17.78 -21.43 4.44
C SER A 73 16.64 -22.45 4.43
N ILE A 74 15.84 -22.49 3.35
CA ILE A 74 14.73 -23.43 3.15
C ILE A 74 15.14 -24.59 2.22
N GLY A 75 16.29 -24.46 1.54
CA GLY A 75 16.90 -25.48 0.68
C GLY A 75 17.78 -26.45 1.44
#